data_AF-A0A3M9YPF0-F1
#
_entry.id   AF-A0A3M9YPF0-F1
#
_cell.length_a   1.000
_cell.length_b   1.000
_cell.length_c   1.000
_cell.angle_alpha   90.00
_cell.angle_beta   90.00
_cell.angle_gamma   90.00
#
_symmetry.space_group_name_H-M   'P 1'
#
loop_
_entity.id
_entity.type
_entity.pdbx_description
1 polymer ?
#
loop_
_entity_poly.entity_id
_entity_poly.type
_entity_poly.pdbx_seq_one_letter_code
_entity_poly.pdbx_strand_id
1 'polypeptide(L)'
;MNSNFRTSFTDPIQIATLAAVSGRIGVSFCPGKQSRSVGGFDWRRDLAVDLDAVSEWGAVAVISLIEDHEIDALGVSNLASEVAARGMQWFHLPIPDVTAPGADFEHRWRSAGPHVRGLLASGQSVFIHCKGGLGRAGTVAARLLIELGEAEPKDAIARVREVRRGAIETVSQEDHLHSIGNIDDRARGCLLGLAVGDALGTTLEFRPRDSYDHITDMVGGGPFGLEPGIWTDDTSMALALAEALLASAAQGSAFEPEEAQSRFVDWWRNGAYSPTGDCFDIGITTSQALGRFEATGDPISGSADPRSAGNGSLMRLAPVAIWGIHEDPSIVARVARRQSATTHAAPACLEACDAYSLILRAAILGADFEGALTLAHGEYGPVIAPITAGSWRGKERHQISSSGFVAHSLEAALWCVASTDNFDDAVLLAANLGDDADTTAAITGQLAGALYGASSIRKSWLEKLAWRGKIENLARDLAFPQMTVQA
;
A
#
# COMPACT_ATOMS: atom_id res chain seq x y z
N MET A 1 -19.35 -13.82 -54.45
CA MET A 1 -19.15 -14.39 -53.10
C MET A 1 -18.87 -13.22 -52.18
N ASN A 2 -19.85 -12.75 -51.39
CA ASN A 2 -19.61 -11.68 -50.43
C ASN A 2 -18.72 -12.24 -49.31
N SER A 3 -17.42 -12.03 -49.44
CA SER A 3 -16.50 -12.37 -48.38
C SER A 3 -16.75 -11.43 -47.20
N ASN A 4 -17.23 -12.00 -46.09
CA ASN A 4 -17.58 -11.30 -44.86
C ASN A 4 -16.28 -10.90 -44.13
N PHE A 5 -15.60 -9.87 -44.63
CA PHE A 5 -14.34 -9.36 -44.07
C PHE A 5 -14.56 -8.01 -43.39
N ARG A 6 -13.87 -7.81 -42.26
CA ARG A 6 -13.78 -6.52 -41.58
C ARG A 6 -12.34 -6.04 -41.58
N THR A 7 -12.09 -4.85 -42.13
CA THR A 7 -10.77 -4.23 -42.22
C THR A 7 -10.68 -2.99 -41.35
N SER A 8 -9.50 -2.40 -41.22
CA SER A 8 -9.31 -1.13 -40.52
C SER A 8 -10.06 0.05 -41.15
N PHE A 9 -10.50 -0.08 -42.40
CA PHE A 9 -11.26 0.95 -43.11
C PHE A 9 -12.77 0.72 -43.07
N THR A 10 -13.22 -0.54 -43.20
CA THR A 10 -14.66 -0.86 -43.16
C THR A 10 -15.21 -0.88 -41.74
N ASP A 11 -14.36 -1.24 -40.78
CA ASP A 11 -14.67 -1.32 -39.36
C ASP A 11 -13.50 -0.72 -38.56
N PRO A 12 -13.36 0.61 -38.53
CA PRO A 12 -12.27 1.27 -37.80
C PRO A 12 -12.20 0.84 -36.33
N ILE A 13 -10.99 0.80 -35.78
CA ILE A 13 -10.78 0.36 -34.39
C ILE A 13 -11.59 1.27 -33.45
N GLN A 14 -12.39 0.66 -32.60
CA GLN A 14 -13.22 1.38 -31.64
C GLN A 14 -12.53 1.36 -30.28
N ILE A 15 -12.20 2.54 -29.75
CA ILE A 15 -11.49 2.69 -28.47
C ILE A 15 -12.51 3.10 -27.40
N ALA A 16 -12.92 2.13 -26.58
CA ALA A 16 -13.75 2.41 -25.41
C ALA A 16 -12.92 3.22 -24.41
N THR A 17 -13.37 4.42 -24.07
CA THR A 17 -12.57 5.39 -23.30
C THR A 17 -13.11 5.55 -21.89
N LEU A 18 -12.25 5.39 -20.89
CA LEU A 18 -12.51 5.67 -19.48
C LEU A 18 -11.71 6.90 -19.06
N ALA A 19 -12.32 7.80 -18.30
CA ALA A 19 -11.55 8.80 -17.55
C ALA A 19 -10.87 8.13 -16.34
N ALA A 20 -9.63 8.53 -16.04
CA ALA A 20 -8.88 8.06 -14.87
C ALA A 20 -7.98 9.19 -14.36
N VAL A 21 -8.31 9.75 -13.18
CA VAL A 21 -7.66 10.94 -12.63
C VAL A 21 -7.70 12.09 -13.67
N SER A 22 -6.54 12.59 -14.08
CA SER A 22 -6.40 13.62 -15.12
C SER A 22 -6.31 13.04 -16.54
N GLY A 23 -6.09 11.73 -16.66
CA GLY A 23 -5.80 11.02 -17.91
C GLY A 23 -6.95 10.17 -18.43
N ARG A 24 -6.65 9.31 -19.41
CA ARG A 24 -7.65 8.44 -20.07
C ARG A 24 -7.12 7.04 -20.32
N ILE A 25 -7.97 6.03 -20.12
CA ILE A 25 -7.68 4.63 -20.44
C ILE A 25 -8.51 4.23 -21.66
N GLY A 26 -7.85 3.82 -22.73
CA GLY A 26 -8.47 3.30 -23.94
C GLY A 26 -8.45 1.78 -23.95
N VAL A 27 -9.58 1.13 -24.19
CA VAL A 27 -9.70 -0.33 -24.25
C VAL A 27 -10.20 -0.77 -25.62
N SER A 28 -9.45 -1.65 -26.29
CA SER A 28 -9.90 -2.27 -27.54
C SER A 28 -9.32 -3.66 -27.78
N PHE A 29 -9.73 -4.28 -28.89
CA PHE A 29 -9.11 -5.50 -29.39
C PHE A 29 -7.72 -5.20 -29.98
N CYS A 30 -6.93 -6.26 -30.22
CA CYS A 30 -5.57 -6.14 -30.76
C CYS A 30 -5.55 -5.38 -32.10
N PRO A 31 -4.81 -4.26 -32.21
CA PRO A 31 -4.52 -3.60 -33.47
C PRO A 31 -3.95 -4.58 -34.50
N GLY A 32 -4.32 -4.45 -35.76
CA GLY A 32 -3.77 -5.27 -36.85
C GLY A 32 -4.20 -6.74 -36.88
N LYS A 33 -5.06 -7.20 -35.96
CA LYS A 33 -5.41 -8.62 -35.86
C LYS A 33 -5.92 -9.22 -37.17
N GLN A 34 -5.30 -10.34 -37.55
CA GLN A 34 -5.70 -11.24 -38.62
C GLN A 34 -6.28 -12.50 -37.99
N SER A 35 -7.61 -12.65 -37.99
CA SER A 35 -8.24 -13.80 -37.31
C SER A 35 -9.67 -14.02 -37.76
N ARG A 36 -10.14 -15.27 -37.67
CA ARG A 36 -11.56 -15.58 -37.83
C ARG A 36 -12.33 -15.20 -36.57
N SER A 37 -13.39 -14.41 -36.72
CA SER A 37 -14.29 -14.03 -35.64
C SER A 37 -15.27 -15.16 -35.32
N VAL A 38 -15.65 -15.28 -34.05
CA VAL A 38 -16.75 -16.16 -33.60
C VAL A 38 -18.08 -15.77 -34.27
N GLY A 39 -18.24 -14.49 -34.63
CA GLY A 39 -19.41 -13.97 -35.34
C GLY A 39 -19.50 -14.31 -36.84
N GLY A 40 -18.65 -15.21 -37.35
CA GLY A 40 -18.75 -15.71 -38.73
C GLY A 40 -18.19 -14.79 -39.82
N PHE A 41 -17.30 -13.87 -39.46
CA PHE A 41 -16.57 -12.98 -40.38
C PHE A 41 -15.06 -13.07 -40.10
N ASP A 42 -14.20 -12.70 -41.05
CA ASP A 42 -12.75 -12.65 -40.81
C ASP A 42 -12.26 -11.21 -40.62
N TRP A 43 -11.41 -11.02 -39.61
CA TRP A 43 -10.63 -9.81 -39.43
C TRP A 43 -9.45 -9.81 -40.38
N ARG A 44 -9.32 -8.74 -41.17
CA ARG A 44 -8.19 -8.44 -42.04
C ARG A 44 -7.74 -7.00 -41.81
N ARG A 45 -7.20 -6.76 -40.62
CA ARG A 45 -6.85 -5.41 -40.16
C ARG A 45 -5.43 -5.05 -40.51
N ASP A 46 -5.20 -3.78 -40.79
CA ASP A 46 -3.87 -3.25 -41.02
C ASP A 46 -3.32 -2.69 -39.69
N LEU A 47 -2.16 -3.18 -39.29
CA LEU A 47 -1.56 -2.82 -38.01
C LEU A 47 -1.17 -1.33 -37.96
N ALA A 48 -0.60 -0.80 -39.06
CA ALA A 48 -0.18 0.59 -39.12
C ALA A 48 -1.40 1.52 -39.03
N VAL A 49 -2.46 1.23 -39.79
CA VAL A 49 -3.70 2.02 -39.77
C VAL A 49 -4.36 2.01 -38.40
N ASP A 50 -4.40 0.84 -37.72
CA ASP A 50 -4.98 0.77 -36.38
C ASP A 50 -4.14 1.52 -35.35
N LEU A 51 -2.81 1.45 -35.44
CA LEU A 51 -1.91 2.18 -34.53
C LEU A 51 -1.86 3.68 -34.81
N ASP A 52 -2.08 4.11 -36.05
CA ASP A 52 -2.32 5.53 -36.38
C ASP A 52 -3.56 6.03 -35.66
N ALA A 53 -4.66 5.29 -35.69
CA ALA A 53 -5.88 5.64 -34.95
C ALA A 53 -5.67 5.64 -33.42
N VAL A 54 -4.85 4.74 -32.87
CA VAL A 54 -4.49 4.72 -31.44
C VAL A 54 -3.63 5.94 -31.07
N SER A 55 -2.68 6.32 -31.92
CA SER A 55 -1.85 7.52 -31.75
C SER A 55 -2.68 8.80 -31.86
N GLU A 56 -3.57 8.90 -32.87
CA GLU A 56 -4.49 10.02 -33.07
C GLU A 56 -5.49 10.17 -31.92
N TRP A 57 -5.91 9.06 -31.30
CA TRP A 57 -6.70 9.10 -30.08
C TRP A 57 -5.93 9.75 -28.90
N GLY A 58 -4.60 9.83 -28.99
CA GLY A 58 -3.72 10.50 -28.04
C GLY A 58 -3.00 9.56 -27.10
N ALA A 59 -2.87 8.27 -27.42
CA ALA A 59 -2.13 7.33 -26.59
C ALA A 59 -0.65 7.67 -26.58
N VAL A 60 -0.03 7.68 -25.39
CA VAL A 60 1.43 7.75 -25.22
C VAL A 60 2.03 6.39 -24.86
N ALA A 61 1.19 5.43 -24.48
CA ALA A 61 1.59 4.08 -24.13
C ALA A 61 0.56 3.05 -24.59
N VAL A 62 1.05 1.87 -24.96
CA VAL A 62 0.28 0.70 -25.36
C VAL A 62 0.62 -0.48 -24.46
N ILE A 63 -0.38 -1.02 -23.78
CA ILE A 63 -0.29 -2.24 -22.99
C ILE A 63 -0.85 -3.41 -23.80
N SER A 64 0.00 -4.38 -24.10
CA SER A 64 -0.35 -5.61 -24.81
C SER A 64 -0.43 -6.79 -23.86
N LEU A 65 -1.63 -7.34 -23.71
CA LEU A 65 -1.91 -8.46 -22.80
C LEU A 65 -1.94 -9.83 -23.49
N ILE A 66 -1.62 -9.86 -24.78
CA ILE A 66 -1.54 -11.09 -25.58
C ILE A 66 -0.21 -11.81 -25.36
N GLU A 67 -0.25 -13.15 -25.37
CA GLU A 67 0.93 -14.00 -25.27
C GLU A 67 1.75 -14.01 -26.56
N ASP A 68 3.02 -14.41 -26.49
CA ASP A 68 3.92 -14.43 -27.65
C ASP A 68 3.35 -15.25 -28.83
N HIS A 69 2.77 -16.42 -28.54
CA HIS A 69 2.15 -17.24 -29.57
C HIS A 69 0.90 -16.60 -30.19
N GLU A 70 0.21 -15.71 -29.47
CA GLU A 70 -0.93 -14.95 -29.99
C GLU A 70 -0.46 -13.81 -30.90
N ILE A 71 0.69 -13.20 -30.65
CA ILE A 71 1.29 -12.18 -31.53
C ILE A 71 1.48 -12.75 -32.94
N ASP A 72 2.06 -13.95 -33.04
CA ASP A 72 2.26 -14.65 -34.31
C ASP A 72 0.92 -15.07 -34.94
N ALA A 73 0.03 -15.68 -34.14
CA ALA A 73 -1.26 -16.16 -34.62
C ALA A 73 -2.19 -15.04 -35.12
N LEU A 74 -2.05 -13.83 -34.57
CA LEU A 74 -2.81 -12.64 -35.00
C LEU A 74 -2.11 -11.87 -36.13
N GLY A 75 -0.91 -12.28 -36.56
CA GLY A 75 -0.18 -11.65 -37.66
C GLY A 75 0.39 -10.27 -37.31
N VAL A 76 0.78 -10.05 -36.05
CA VAL A 76 1.23 -8.73 -35.53
C VAL A 76 2.64 -8.78 -34.94
N SER A 77 3.53 -9.58 -35.53
CA SER A 77 4.92 -9.77 -35.05
C SER A 77 5.76 -8.49 -35.02
N ASN A 78 5.39 -7.45 -35.77
CA ASN A 78 6.01 -6.13 -35.77
C ASN A 78 5.33 -5.12 -34.82
N LEU A 79 4.40 -5.54 -33.94
CA LEU A 79 3.65 -4.66 -33.02
C LEU A 79 4.56 -3.73 -32.21
N ALA A 80 5.62 -4.29 -31.60
CA ALA A 80 6.58 -3.53 -30.81
C ALA A 80 7.22 -2.37 -31.59
N SER A 81 7.74 -2.68 -32.78
CA SER A 81 8.39 -1.70 -33.65
C SER A 81 7.42 -0.66 -34.20
N GLU A 82 6.18 -1.05 -34.50
CA GLU A 82 5.16 -0.13 -35.02
C GLU A 82 4.63 0.83 -33.95
N VAL A 83 4.53 0.37 -32.69
CA VAL A 83 4.21 1.24 -31.54
C VAL A 83 5.33 2.25 -31.33
N ALA A 84 6.58 1.79 -31.33
CA ALA A 84 7.75 2.64 -31.18
C ALA A 84 7.90 3.67 -32.33
N ALA A 85 7.59 3.27 -33.58
CA ALA A 85 7.64 4.16 -34.75
C ALA A 85 6.69 5.37 -34.63
N ARG A 86 5.68 5.29 -33.76
CA ARG A 86 4.72 6.37 -33.47
C ARG A 86 5.05 7.14 -32.19
N GLY A 87 6.21 6.89 -31.58
CA GLY A 87 6.65 7.54 -30.34
C GLY A 87 5.88 7.09 -29.10
N MET A 88 5.09 6.02 -29.18
CA MET A 88 4.39 5.44 -28.04
C MET A 88 5.28 4.42 -27.32
N GLN A 89 5.13 4.32 -26.01
CA GLN A 89 5.80 3.31 -25.19
C GLN A 89 5.05 1.98 -25.27
N TRP A 90 5.76 0.86 -25.29
CA TRP A 90 5.16 -0.47 -25.35
C TRP A 90 5.42 -1.28 -24.09
N PHE A 91 4.33 -1.76 -23.46
CA PHE A 91 4.37 -2.64 -22.29
C PHE A 91 3.79 -3.99 -22.68
N HIS A 92 4.65 -5.01 -22.79
CA HIS A 92 4.20 -6.38 -23.04
C HIS A 92 4.01 -7.13 -21.71
N LEU A 93 2.74 -7.32 -21.36
CA LEU A 93 2.28 -7.83 -20.07
C LEU A 93 1.32 -9.01 -20.29
N PRO A 94 1.81 -10.15 -20.80
CA PRO A 94 0.95 -11.25 -21.24
C PRO A 94 0.11 -11.81 -20.09
N ILE A 95 -1.16 -12.06 -20.37
CA ILE A 95 -2.09 -12.78 -19.50
C ILE A 95 -2.66 -13.92 -20.33
N PRO A 96 -2.65 -15.18 -19.85
CA PRO A 96 -3.27 -16.29 -20.55
C PRO A 96 -4.74 -16.01 -20.92
N ASP A 97 -5.16 -16.46 -22.10
CA ASP A 97 -6.49 -16.11 -22.60
C ASP A 97 -7.61 -16.57 -21.63
N VAL A 98 -8.60 -15.70 -21.43
CA VAL A 98 -9.75 -15.93 -20.52
C VAL A 98 -9.39 -16.04 -19.02
N THR A 99 -8.13 -15.88 -18.62
CA THR A 99 -7.74 -15.91 -17.19
C THR A 99 -7.68 -14.51 -16.58
N ALA A 100 -7.57 -14.47 -15.25
CA ALA A 100 -7.14 -13.29 -14.51
C ALA A 100 -5.61 -13.13 -14.61
N PRO A 101 -5.07 -11.95 -14.27
CA PRO A 101 -3.63 -11.77 -14.08
C PRO A 101 -3.03 -12.82 -13.13
N GLY A 102 -1.90 -13.40 -13.53
CA GLY A 102 -1.15 -14.39 -12.74
C GLY A 102 0.21 -13.87 -12.26
N ALA A 103 1.00 -14.74 -11.64
CA ALA A 103 2.29 -14.37 -11.04
C ALA A 103 3.26 -13.68 -12.02
N ASP A 104 3.33 -14.13 -13.27
CA ASP A 104 4.20 -13.52 -14.30
C ASP A 104 3.76 -12.10 -14.66
N PHE A 105 2.45 -11.85 -14.69
CA PHE A 105 1.91 -10.49 -14.86
C PHE A 105 2.27 -9.63 -13.65
N GLU A 106 2.02 -10.11 -12.42
CA GLU A 106 2.33 -9.36 -11.20
C GLU A 106 3.80 -8.97 -11.12
N HIS A 107 4.69 -9.90 -11.45
CA HIS A 107 6.13 -9.64 -11.48
C HIS A 107 6.50 -8.49 -12.41
N ARG A 108 5.93 -8.47 -13.63
CA ARG A 108 6.15 -7.38 -14.61
C ARG A 108 5.42 -6.09 -14.23
N TRP A 109 4.25 -6.20 -13.59
CA TRP A 109 3.44 -5.06 -13.15
C TRP A 109 4.13 -4.26 -12.04
N ARG A 110 5.00 -4.87 -11.22
CA ARG A 110 5.81 -4.15 -10.23
C ARG A 110 6.64 -3.03 -10.86
N SER A 111 7.17 -3.24 -12.07
CA SER A 111 7.93 -2.23 -12.79
C SER A 111 7.07 -1.37 -13.72
N ALA A 112 6.10 -1.98 -14.43
CA ALA A 112 5.27 -1.26 -15.41
C ALA A 112 4.16 -0.41 -14.76
N GLY A 113 3.52 -0.92 -13.71
CA GLY A 113 2.38 -0.31 -13.03
C GLY A 113 2.66 1.10 -12.53
N PRO A 114 3.75 1.36 -11.78
CA PRO A 114 4.08 2.71 -11.31
C PRO A 114 4.23 3.72 -12.45
N HIS A 115 4.83 3.30 -13.56
CA HIS A 115 5.01 4.14 -14.74
C HIS A 115 3.67 4.44 -15.43
N VAL A 116 2.82 3.42 -15.63
CA VAL A 116 1.49 3.58 -16.22
C VAL A 116 0.59 4.49 -15.37
N ARG A 117 0.60 4.32 -14.04
CA ARG A 117 -0.13 5.20 -13.11
C ARG A 117 0.39 6.63 -13.19
N GLY A 118 1.70 6.84 -13.26
CA GLY A 118 2.32 8.16 -13.44
C GLY A 118 1.92 8.85 -14.75
N LEU A 119 1.82 8.10 -15.85
CA LEU A 119 1.31 8.62 -17.13
C LEU A 119 -0.14 9.11 -16.99
N LEU A 120 -1.01 8.31 -16.37
CA LEU A 120 -2.42 8.69 -16.18
C LEU A 120 -2.57 9.89 -15.24
N ALA A 121 -1.82 9.93 -14.14
CA ALA A 121 -1.84 11.04 -13.18
C ALA A 121 -1.35 12.37 -13.81
N SER A 122 -0.41 12.30 -14.76
CA SER A 122 0.08 13.45 -15.54
C SER A 122 -0.83 13.86 -16.71
N GLY A 123 -2.02 13.27 -16.82
CA GLY A 123 -3.02 13.63 -17.83
C GLY A 123 -2.84 12.94 -19.17
N GLN A 124 -1.92 11.98 -19.27
CA GLN A 124 -1.68 11.25 -20.51
C GLN A 124 -2.71 10.14 -20.74
N SER A 125 -2.78 9.66 -21.98
CA SER A 125 -3.69 8.56 -22.34
C SER A 125 -2.95 7.25 -22.55
N VAL A 126 -3.46 6.16 -21.97
CA VAL A 126 -2.88 4.81 -22.08
C VAL A 126 -3.86 3.89 -22.79
N PHE A 127 -3.41 3.20 -23.83
CA PHE A 127 -4.20 2.24 -24.58
C PHE A 127 -3.89 0.81 -24.14
N ILE A 128 -4.92 0.00 -23.89
CA ILE A 128 -4.82 -1.37 -23.40
C ILE A 128 -5.56 -2.29 -24.36
N HIS A 129 -4.91 -3.37 -24.77
CA HIS A 129 -5.55 -4.38 -25.60
C HIS A 129 -5.22 -5.82 -25.18
N CYS A 130 -6.11 -6.72 -25.57
CA CYS A 130 -5.87 -8.15 -25.66
C CYS A 130 -6.41 -8.65 -27.01
N LYS A 131 -6.65 -9.94 -27.18
CA LYS A 131 -7.20 -10.47 -28.44
C LYS A 131 -8.57 -9.90 -28.83
N GLY A 132 -9.47 -9.76 -27.85
CA GLY A 132 -10.84 -9.27 -28.04
C GLY A 132 -11.14 -7.89 -27.42
N GLY A 133 -10.27 -7.41 -26.53
CA GLY A 133 -10.49 -6.17 -25.80
C GLY A 133 -11.67 -6.22 -24.82
N LEU A 134 -11.90 -7.38 -24.19
CA LEU A 134 -13.02 -7.62 -23.27
C LEU A 134 -12.52 -8.06 -21.89
N GLY A 135 -12.13 -9.33 -21.71
CA GLY A 135 -11.73 -9.87 -20.41
C GLY A 135 -10.43 -9.27 -19.88
N ARG A 136 -9.30 -9.68 -20.43
CA ARG A 136 -7.95 -9.25 -19.98
C ARG A 136 -7.79 -7.72 -19.97
N ALA A 137 -8.13 -7.05 -21.07
CA ALA A 137 -7.99 -5.61 -21.21
C ALA A 137 -8.93 -4.82 -20.27
N GLY A 138 -10.18 -5.28 -20.12
CA GLY A 138 -11.11 -4.69 -19.16
C GLY A 138 -10.66 -4.88 -17.71
N THR A 139 -10.06 -6.03 -17.40
CA THR A 139 -9.54 -6.33 -16.06
C THR A 139 -8.39 -5.39 -15.70
N VAL A 140 -7.40 -5.20 -16.57
CA VAL A 140 -6.29 -4.27 -16.30
C VAL A 140 -6.76 -2.81 -16.26
N ALA A 141 -7.75 -2.43 -17.08
CA ALA A 141 -8.35 -1.10 -17.01
C ALA A 141 -9.08 -0.85 -15.67
N ALA A 142 -9.87 -1.82 -15.18
CA ALA A 142 -10.51 -1.73 -13.87
C ALA A 142 -9.47 -1.68 -12.73
N ARG A 143 -8.41 -2.50 -12.81
CA ARG A 143 -7.31 -2.49 -11.84
C ARG A 143 -6.69 -1.11 -11.72
N LEU A 144 -6.40 -0.44 -12.83
CA LEU A 144 -5.85 0.93 -12.81
C LEU A 144 -6.79 1.92 -12.12
N LEU A 145 -8.10 1.82 -12.30
CA LEU A 145 -9.07 2.67 -11.58
C LEU A 145 -9.02 2.43 -10.07
N ILE A 146 -8.86 1.18 -9.64
CA ILE A 146 -8.74 0.82 -8.21
C ILE A 146 -7.43 1.35 -7.64
N GLU A 147 -6.30 1.06 -8.28
CA GLU A 147 -4.96 1.45 -7.81
C GLU A 147 -4.77 2.98 -7.79
N LEU A 148 -5.42 3.71 -8.71
CA LEU A 148 -5.44 5.19 -8.72
C LEU A 148 -6.42 5.77 -7.70
N GLY A 149 -7.22 4.94 -7.03
CA GLY A 149 -8.20 5.39 -6.04
C GLY A 149 -9.46 6.03 -6.60
N GLU A 150 -9.72 5.82 -7.89
CA GLU A 150 -10.82 6.43 -8.64
C GLU A 150 -12.15 5.67 -8.48
N ALA A 151 -12.09 4.39 -8.11
CA ALA A 151 -13.26 3.56 -7.91
C ALA A 151 -12.94 2.33 -7.04
N GLU A 152 -13.88 1.97 -6.17
CA GLU A 152 -13.89 0.66 -5.52
C GLU A 152 -14.13 -0.45 -6.55
N PRO A 153 -13.74 -1.72 -6.29
CA PRO A 153 -13.76 -2.79 -7.30
C PRO A 153 -15.09 -2.95 -8.04
N LYS A 154 -16.22 -2.89 -7.32
CA LYS A 154 -17.56 -3.01 -7.93
C LYS A 154 -17.84 -1.89 -8.92
N ASP A 155 -17.50 -0.66 -8.55
CA ASP A 155 -17.72 0.53 -9.37
C ASP A 155 -16.75 0.57 -10.54
N ALA A 156 -15.49 0.13 -10.35
CA ALA A 156 -14.51 0.00 -11.42
C ALA A 156 -14.99 -1.00 -12.50
N ILE A 157 -15.48 -2.17 -12.08
CA ILE A 157 -16.07 -3.18 -12.98
C ILE A 157 -17.27 -2.59 -13.73
N ALA A 158 -18.17 -1.88 -13.03
CA ALA A 158 -19.35 -1.27 -13.63
C ALA A 158 -18.97 -0.21 -14.68
N ARG A 159 -18.03 0.69 -14.36
CA ARG A 159 -17.52 1.72 -15.28
C ARG A 159 -16.92 1.12 -16.55
N VAL A 160 -16.10 0.07 -16.42
CA VAL A 160 -15.54 -0.63 -17.58
C VAL A 160 -16.63 -1.25 -18.44
N ARG A 161 -17.64 -1.88 -17.82
CA ARG A 161 -18.77 -2.51 -18.54
C ARG A 161 -19.71 -1.52 -19.22
N GLU A 162 -19.81 -0.29 -18.70
CA GLU A 162 -20.59 0.79 -19.32
C GLU A 162 -20.03 1.16 -20.69
N VAL A 163 -18.72 1.35 -20.80
CA VAL A 163 -18.06 1.71 -22.06
C VAL A 163 -17.73 0.51 -22.94
N ARG A 164 -17.63 -0.70 -22.34
CA ARG A 164 -17.28 -1.94 -23.02
C ARG A 164 -18.16 -3.09 -22.50
N ARG A 165 -19.39 -3.17 -23.01
CA ARG A 165 -20.37 -4.18 -22.60
C ARG A 165 -19.80 -5.60 -22.69
N GLY A 166 -19.91 -6.35 -21.60
CA GLY A 166 -19.41 -7.73 -21.49
C GLY A 166 -17.92 -7.85 -21.19
N ALA A 167 -17.19 -6.75 -20.96
CA ALA A 167 -15.83 -6.79 -20.45
C ALA A 167 -15.78 -7.35 -19.02
N ILE A 168 -14.60 -7.89 -18.66
CA ILE A 168 -14.36 -8.65 -17.42
C ILE A 168 -15.29 -9.87 -17.44
N GLU A 169 -14.82 -10.92 -18.12
CA GLU A 169 -15.64 -12.02 -18.65
C GLU A 169 -15.81 -13.16 -17.63
N THR A 170 -14.92 -13.27 -16.65
CA THR A 170 -14.88 -14.40 -15.72
C THR A 170 -14.97 -13.96 -14.27
N VAL A 171 -15.50 -14.86 -13.42
CA VAL A 171 -15.50 -14.69 -11.96
C VAL A 171 -14.08 -14.50 -11.42
N SER A 172 -13.10 -15.26 -11.94
CA SER A 172 -11.70 -15.12 -11.54
C SER A 172 -11.12 -13.72 -11.80
N GLN A 173 -11.56 -13.02 -12.85
CA GLN A 173 -11.16 -11.65 -13.12
C GLN A 173 -11.81 -10.66 -12.14
N GLU A 174 -13.08 -10.86 -11.80
CA GLU A 174 -13.75 -10.08 -10.75
C GLU A 174 -13.09 -10.30 -9.37
N ASP A 175 -12.84 -11.55 -9.01
CA ASP A 175 -12.18 -11.93 -7.75
C ASP A 175 -10.79 -11.29 -7.63
N HIS A 176 -10.02 -11.26 -8.72
CA HIS A 176 -8.74 -10.56 -8.76
C HIS A 176 -8.89 -9.07 -8.45
N LEU A 177 -9.85 -8.38 -9.06
CA LEU A 177 -10.10 -6.96 -8.80
C LEU A 177 -10.55 -6.71 -7.35
N HIS A 178 -11.38 -7.59 -6.81
CA HIS A 178 -11.75 -7.57 -5.40
C HIS A 178 -10.54 -7.77 -4.48
N SER A 179 -9.60 -8.66 -4.82
CA SER A 179 -8.37 -8.82 -4.04
C SER A 179 -7.49 -7.56 -4.03
N ILE A 180 -7.41 -6.84 -5.15
CA ILE A 180 -6.66 -5.56 -5.21
C ILE A 180 -7.33 -4.51 -4.32
N GLY A 181 -8.67 -4.40 -4.37
CA GLY A 181 -9.40 -3.50 -3.48
C GLY A 181 -9.26 -3.86 -2.01
N ASN A 182 -9.23 -5.15 -1.67
CA ASN A 182 -8.99 -5.60 -0.30
C ASN A 182 -7.58 -5.25 0.19
N ILE A 183 -6.56 -5.35 -0.68
CA ILE A 183 -5.19 -4.94 -0.37
C ILE A 183 -5.13 -3.44 -0.10
N ASP A 184 -5.78 -2.62 -0.94
CA ASP A 184 -5.89 -1.17 -0.77
C ASP A 184 -6.59 -0.80 0.56
N ASP A 185 -7.72 -1.45 0.86
CA ASP A 185 -8.46 -1.22 2.11
C ASP A 185 -7.64 -1.60 3.35
N ARG A 186 -6.89 -2.71 3.30
CA ARG A 186 -6.01 -3.15 4.40
C ARG A 186 -4.76 -2.30 4.55
N ALA A 187 -4.17 -1.83 3.45
CA ALA A 187 -3.06 -0.90 3.47
C ALA A 187 -3.46 0.44 4.12
N ARG A 188 -4.59 1.01 3.70
CA ARG A 188 -5.18 2.20 4.35
C ARG A 188 -5.50 1.92 5.81
N GLY A 189 -6.11 0.77 6.09
CA GLY A 189 -6.47 0.35 7.44
C GLY A 189 -5.26 0.30 8.36
N CYS A 190 -4.13 -0.22 7.90
CA CYS A 190 -2.89 -0.29 8.65
C CYS A 190 -2.38 1.10 9.07
N LEU A 191 -2.31 2.06 8.15
CA LEU A 191 -1.81 3.41 8.48
C LEU A 191 -2.83 4.28 9.22
N LEU A 192 -4.12 4.21 8.86
CA LEU A 192 -5.19 4.87 9.61
C LEU A 192 -5.34 4.29 11.01
N GLY A 193 -5.20 2.98 11.13
CA GLY A 193 -5.33 2.26 12.38
C GLY A 193 -4.25 2.67 13.37
N LEU A 194 -3.02 2.86 12.90
CA LEU A 194 -1.93 3.50 13.67
C LEU A 194 -2.40 4.84 14.25
N ALA A 195 -2.84 5.76 13.38
CA ALA A 195 -3.22 7.11 13.80
C ALA A 195 -4.46 7.16 14.69
N VAL A 196 -5.41 6.25 14.49
CA VAL A 196 -6.60 6.10 15.34
C VAL A 196 -6.20 5.55 16.72
N GLY A 197 -5.32 4.55 16.74
CA GLY A 197 -4.80 3.96 17.98
C GLY A 197 -4.06 4.99 18.82
N ASP A 198 -3.13 5.71 18.20
CA ASP A 198 -2.39 6.85 18.76
C ASP A 198 -3.36 7.90 19.38
N ALA A 199 -4.26 8.48 18.56
CA ALA A 199 -5.19 9.52 19.02
C ALA A 199 -6.19 9.04 20.10
N LEU A 200 -6.47 7.73 20.19
CA LEU A 200 -7.24 7.16 21.30
C LEU A 200 -6.38 7.02 22.56
N GLY A 201 -5.21 6.39 22.42
CA GLY A 201 -4.35 6.01 23.52
C GLY A 201 -3.72 7.19 24.26
N THR A 202 -3.42 8.30 23.56
CA THR A 202 -2.83 9.51 24.19
C THR A 202 -3.73 10.08 25.31
N THR A 203 -5.05 9.81 25.25
CA THR A 203 -6.00 10.15 26.32
C THR A 203 -5.59 9.59 27.69
N LEU A 204 -5.01 8.39 27.71
CA LEU A 204 -4.68 7.61 28.91
C LEU A 204 -3.18 7.45 29.14
N GLU A 205 -2.37 8.16 28.36
CA GLU A 205 -0.93 8.14 28.46
C GLU A 205 -0.43 8.55 29.85
N PHE A 206 0.58 7.84 30.34
CA PHE A 206 1.17 7.93 31.69
C PHE A 206 0.22 7.64 32.84
N ARG A 207 -1.01 7.20 32.57
CA ARG A 207 -1.96 6.83 33.62
C ARG A 207 -1.73 5.38 34.05
N PRO A 208 -1.54 5.10 35.36
CA PRO A 208 -1.51 3.74 35.85
C PRO A 208 -2.79 3.00 35.44
N ARG A 209 -2.63 1.76 34.97
CA ARG A 209 -3.75 0.92 34.54
C ARG A 209 -4.92 0.93 35.53
N ASP A 210 -6.12 1.11 35.00
CA ASP A 210 -7.39 1.12 35.74
C ASP A 210 -7.52 2.21 36.83
N SER A 211 -6.66 3.24 36.80
CA SER A 211 -6.79 4.44 37.65
C SER A 211 -7.76 5.50 37.10
N TYR A 212 -8.57 5.12 36.11
CA TYR A 212 -9.41 5.99 35.29
C TYR A 212 -10.67 5.24 34.83
N ASP A 213 -11.69 5.99 34.44
CA ASP A 213 -12.83 5.43 33.70
C ASP A 213 -12.35 5.00 32.31
N HIS A 214 -12.71 3.78 31.90
CA HIS A 214 -12.30 3.26 30.60
C HIS A 214 -12.86 4.11 29.46
N ILE A 215 -12.00 4.46 28.50
CA ILE A 215 -12.42 5.20 27.32
C ILE A 215 -13.13 4.26 26.34
N THR A 216 -14.18 4.75 25.69
CA THR A 216 -14.95 4.01 24.68
C THR A 216 -15.05 4.76 23.35
N ASP A 217 -14.50 5.97 23.30
CA ASP A 217 -14.53 6.88 22.15
C ASP A 217 -13.29 7.78 22.13
N MET A 218 -13.05 8.40 20.99
CA MET A 218 -12.00 9.38 20.76
C MET A 218 -12.42 10.72 21.37
N VAL A 219 -11.86 11.03 22.54
CA VAL A 219 -12.23 12.18 23.38
C VAL A 219 -11.11 13.22 23.57
N GLY A 220 -9.91 12.95 23.08
CA GLY A 220 -8.75 13.84 23.26
C GLY A 220 -8.33 13.93 24.73
N GLY A 221 -7.79 15.08 25.14
CA GLY A 221 -7.26 15.30 26.48
C GLY A 221 -5.84 14.77 26.61
N GLY A 222 -5.62 13.83 27.52
CA GLY A 222 -4.27 13.32 27.80
C GLY A 222 -3.34 14.35 28.44
N PRO A 223 -2.04 14.02 28.57
CA PRO A 223 -1.04 14.90 29.17
C PRO A 223 -0.83 16.21 28.37
N PHE A 224 -1.17 16.21 27.08
CA PHE A 224 -0.97 17.36 26.19
C PHE A 224 -2.23 18.21 25.97
N GLY A 225 -3.39 17.81 26.51
CA GLY A 225 -4.64 18.57 26.37
C GLY A 225 -5.13 18.65 24.92
N LEU A 226 -5.01 17.55 24.18
CA LEU A 226 -5.30 17.49 22.76
C LEU A 226 -6.80 17.54 22.46
N GLU A 227 -7.16 18.10 21.30
CA GLU A 227 -8.52 17.96 20.77
C GLU A 227 -8.77 16.52 20.29
N PRO A 228 -10.03 16.03 20.29
CA PRO A 228 -10.35 14.70 19.77
C PRO A 228 -9.84 14.49 18.34
N GLY A 229 -9.08 13.41 18.13
CA GLY A 229 -8.55 13.02 16.82
C GLY A 229 -7.19 13.59 16.46
N ILE A 230 -6.58 14.37 17.34
CA ILE A 230 -5.16 14.73 17.28
C ILE A 230 -4.33 13.57 17.82
N TRP A 231 -3.27 13.23 17.10
CA TRP A 231 -2.31 12.16 17.34
C TRP A 231 -0.92 12.73 17.67
N THR A 232 0.01 11.89 18.15
CA THR A 232 1.30 12.26 18.76
C THR A 232 2.51 12.01 17.84
N ASP A 233 3.68 11.74 18.42
CA ASP A 233 4.90 11.45 17.68
C ASP A 233 4.85 10.14 16.90
N ASP A 234 4.08 9.15 17.36
CA ASP A 234 3.83 7.88 16.66
C ASP A 234 3.44 8.09 15.19
N THR A 235 2.35 8.83 15.00
CA THR A 235 1.84 9.13 13.66
C THR A 235 2.72 10.14 12.94
N SER A 236 3.26 11.14 13.63
CA SER A 236 4.19 12.12 13.04
C SER A 236 5.37 11.42 12.36
N MET A 237 6.03 10.50 13.08
CA MET A 237 7.16 9.73 12.59
C MET A 237 6.73 8.69 11.54
N ALA A 238 5.53 8.12 11.61
CA ALA A 238 5.03 7.24 10.56
C ALA A 238 4.83 7.98 9.23
N LEU A 239 4.26 9.18 9.26
CA LEU A 239 4.08 9.99 8.05
C LEU A 239 5.42 10.45 7.45
N ALA A 240 6.36 10.86 8.30
CA ALA A 240 7.72 11.18 7.86
C ALA A 240 8.43 9.96 7.23
N LEU A 241 8.27 8.77 7.81
CA LEU A 241 8.84 7.53 7.26
C LEU A 241 8.20 7.15 5.93
N ALA A 242 6.90 7.30 5.80
CA ALA A 242 6.18 7.05 4.55
C ALA A 242 6.69 7.93 3.40
N GLU A 243 6.80 9.24 3.62
CA GLU A 243 7.36 10.14 2.60
C GLU A 243 8.84 9.84 2.32
N ALA A 244 9.63 9.41 3.31
CA ALA A 244 11.00 8.98 3.10
C ALA A 244 11.11 7.72 2.22
N LEU A 245 10.21 6.74 2.39
CA LEU A 245 10.16 5.54 1.55
C LEU A 245 9.81 5.89 0.10
N LEU A 246 8.83 6.77 -0.11
CA LEU A 246 8.47 7.25 -1.45
C LEU A 246 9.64 8.00 -2.12
N ALA A 247 10.32 8.88 -1.37
CA ALA A 247 11.50 9.60 -1.85
C ALA A 247 12.66 8.66 -2.19
N SER A 248 12.87 7.62 -1.38
CA SER A 248 13.88 6.57 -1.64
C SER A 248 13.54 5.79 -2.91
N ALA A 249 12.28 5.39 -3.09
CA ALA A 249 11.82 4.66 -4.26
C ALA A 249 11.96 5.49 -5.55
N ALA A 250 11.69 6.79 -5.49
CA ALA A 250 11.91 7.71 -6.61
C ALA A 250 13.39 7.81 -7.03
N GLN A 251 14.32 7.52 -6.11
CA GLN A 251 15.76 7.43 -6.38
C GLN A 251 16.21 6.02 -6.81
N GLY A 252 15.28 5.06 -6.93
CA GLY A 252 15.59 3.67 -7.25
C GLY A 252 16.17 2.89 -6.07
N SER A 253 15.99 3.36 -4.83
CA SER A 253 16.43 2.69 -3.61
C SER A 253 15.26 2.15 -2.79
N ALA A 254 15.48 1.02 -2.13
CA ALA A 254 14.50 0.44 -1.21
C ALA A 254 14.28 1.33 0.03
N PHE A 255 15.34 1.96 0.53
CA PHE A 255 15.26 2.85 1.70
C PHE A 255 16.58 3.61 1.88
N GLU A 256 16.49 4.93 1.92
CA GLU A 256 17.57 5.84 2.27
C GLU A 256 17.37 6.38 3.69
N PRO A 257 18.20 5.96 4.68
CA PRO A 257 18.07 6.40 6.07
C PRO A 257 18.14 7.92 6.27
N GLU A 258 18.87 8.63 5.40
CA GLU A 258 18.99 10.09 5.43
C GLU A 258 17.67 10.79 5.09
N GLU A 259 16.86 10.23 4.19
CA GLU A 259 15.52 10.75 3.87
C GLU A 259 14.60 10.70 5.10
N ALA A 260 14.70 9.62 5.90
CA ALA A 260 13.93 9.46 7.13
C ALA A 260 14.43 10.42 8.22
N GLN A 261 15.73 10.45 8.47
CA GLN A 261 16.34 11.32 9.49
C GLN A 261 16.09 12.80 9.23
N SER A 262 16.23 13.25 7.99
CA SER A 262 15.99 14.65 7.63
C SER A 262 14.55 15.06 7.91
N ARG A 263 13.56 14.19 7.62
CA ARG A 263 12.15 14.44 7.92
C ARG A 263 11.83 14.35 9.41
N PHE A 264 12.47 13.43 10.15
CA PHE A 264 12.34 13.38 11.60
C PHE A 264 12.91 14.63 12.26
N VAL A 265 14.04 15.15 11.76
CA VAL A 265 14.59 16.44 12.21
C VAL A 265 13.66 17.59 11.84
N ASP A 266 13.08 17.60 10.64
CA ASP A 266 12.13 18.65 10.24
C ASP A 266 10.87 18.65 11.11
N TRP A 267 10.33 17.47 11.45
CA TRP A 267 9.30 17.34 12.46
C TRP A 267 9.79 17.88 13.81
N TRP A 268 10.93 17.40 14.31
CA TRP A 268 11.44 17.77 15.63
C TRP A 268 11.72 19.27 15.78
N ARG A 269 12.26 19.92 14.75
CA ARG A 269 12.69 21.32 14.79
C ARG A 269 11.60 22.30 14.38
N ASN A 270 10.76 21.93 13.42
CA ASN A 270 9.85 22.85 12.74
C ASN A 270 8.38 22.43 12.83
N GLY A 271 8.05 21.33 13.52
CA GLY A 271 6.69 20.83 13.65
C GLY A 271 6.11 20.29 12.32
N ALA A 272 6.97 20.00 11.34
CA ALA A 272 6.54 19.32 10.12
C ALA A 272 5.88 17.98 10.49
N TYR A 273 4.93 17.50 9.70
CA TYR A 273 4.21 16.26 10.01
C TYR A 273 3.40 16.28 11.32
N SER A 274 3.16 17.43 11.96
CA SER A 274 2.30 17.55 13.13
C SER A 274 1.04 18.37 12.84
N PRO A 275 -0.16 17.90 13.22
CA PRO A 275 -1.41 18.65 13.01
C PRO A 275 -1.52 19.87 13.94
N THR A 276 -0.72 19.93 15.01
CA THR A 276 -0.65 21.10 15.91
C THR A 276 0.32 22.16 15.42
N GLY A 277 1.19 21.82 14.46
CA GLY A 277 2.25 22.70 13.95
C GLY A 277 3.51 22.73 14.80
N ASP A 278 3.57 21.97 15.89
CA ASP A 278 4.71 21.86 16.79
C ASP A 278 5.11 20.39 17.00
N CYS A 279 6.39 20.13 17.31
CA CYS A 279 6.82 18.85 17.84
C CYS A 279 6.52 18.78 19.34
N PHE A 280 5.77 17.75 19.73
CA PHE A 280 5.55 17.37 21.12
C PHE A 280 5.72 15.86 21.26
N ASP A 281 5.79 15.40 22.50
CA ASP A 281 5.89 13.98 22.86
C ASP A 281 7.12 13.21 22.36
N ILE A 282 8.15 13.90 21.85
CA ILE A 282 9.34 13.23 21.36
C ILE A 282 10.07 12.45 22.49
N GLY A 283 10.20 11.14 22.29
CA GLY A 283 10.96 10.27 23.18
C GLY A 283 12.45 10.66 23.32
N ILE A 284 13.03 10.41 24.50
CA ILE A 284 14.44 10.71 24.81
C ILE A 284 15.40 10.00 23.85
N THR A 285 15.16 8.73 23.54
CA THR A 285 16.02 7.97 22.62
C THR A 285 15.96 8.52 21.19
N THR A 286 14.77 8.93 20.73
CA THR A 286 14.59 9.58 19.44
C THR A 286 15.34 10.91 19.38
N SER A 287 15.09 11.84 20.31
CA SER A 287 15.74 13.16 20.32
C SER A 287 17.27 13.08 20.41
N GLN A 288 17.82 12.12 21.17
CA GLN A 288 19.26 11.86 21.21
C GLN A 288 19.82 11.35 19.87
N ALA A 289 19.09 10.47 19.18
CA ALA A 289 19.50 9.97 17.88
C ALA A 289 19.45 11.07 16.80
N LEU A 290 18.39 11.89 16.79
CA LEU A 290 18.27 13.02 15.87
C LEU A 290 19.39 14.05 16.12
N GLY A 291 19.66 14.38 17.39
CA GLY A 291 20.76 15.28 17.74
C GLY A 291 22.14 14.72 17.36
N ARG A 292 22.32 13.40 17.43
CA ARG A 292 23.54 12.74 16.92
C ARG A 292 23.64 12.84 15.41
N PHE A 293 22.55 12.60 14.68
CA PHE A 293 22.51 12.76 13.23
C PHE A 293 22.85 14.20 12.81
N GLU A 294 22.26 15.22 13.43
CA GLU A 294 22.62 16.63 13.15
C GLU A 294 24.11 16.93 13.43
N ALA A 295 24.70 16.29 14.45
CA ALA A 295 26.09 16.51 14.83
C ALA A 295 27.10 15.76 13.95
N THR A 296 26.76 14.58 13.45
CA THR A 296 27.71 13.68 12.76
C THR A 296 27.42 13.49 11.27
N GLY A 297 26.19 13.75 10.82
CA GLY A 297 25.68 13.39 9.51
C GLY A 297 25.47 11.88 9.29
N ASP A 298 25.64 11.04 10.33
CA ASP A 298 25.41 9.59 10.22
C ASP A 298 23.92 9.28 10.41
N PRO A 299 23.20 8.82 9.37
CA PRO A 299 21.76 8.62 9.47
C PRO A 299 21.38 7.34 10.24
N ILE A 300 22.34 6.48 10.58
CA ILE A 300 22.13 5.32 11.47
C ILE A 300 22.58 5.71 12.88
N SER A 301 21.86 6.66 13.48
CA SER A 301 22.23 7.31 14.74
C SER A 301 21.59 6.70 15.99
N GLY A 302 20.89 5.57 15.87
CA GLY A 302 20.22 4.92 16.99
C GLY A 302 21.16 4.37 18.06
N SER A 303 20.66 4.24 19.30
CA SER A 303 21.41 3.58 20.38
C SER A 303 21.29 2.06 20.28
N ALA A 304 22.41 1.35 20.41
CA ALA A 304 22.47 -0.11 20.48
C ALA A 304 22.42 -0.67 21.92
N ASP A 305 22.40 0.19 22.95
CA ASP A 305 22.30 -0.24 24.35
C ASP A 305 20.93 -0.93 24.57
N PRO A 306 20.89 -2.18 25.08
CA PRO A 306 19.63 -2.85 25.43
C PRO A 306 18.74 -2.06 26.41
N ARG A 307 19.31 -1.16 27.21
CA ARG A 307 18.55 -0.30 28.14
C ARG A 307 17.81 0.85 27.45
N SER A 308 18.10 1.12 26.18
CA SER A 308 17.37 2.07 25.33
C SER A 308 16.47 1.37 24.32
N ALA A 309 16.01 0.15 24.62
CA ALA A 309 15.17 -0.64 23.72
C ALA A 309 13.70 -0.16 23.74
N GLY A 310 13.51 1.12 23.42
CA GLY A 310 12.20 1.77 23.31
C GLY A 310 11.36 1.23 22.15
N ASN A 311 10.05 1.41 22.24
CA ASN A 311 9.07 1.09 21.19
C ASN A 311 9.01 2.12 20.04
N GLY A 312 9.75 3.22 20.13
CA GLY A 312 9.69 4.36 19.20
C GLY A 312 9.94 4.05 17.71
N SER A 313 10.62 2.95 17.38
CA SER A 313 10.76 2.50 16.00
C SER A 313 9.67 1.54 15.51
N LEU A 314 8.97 0.88 16.43
CA LEU A 314 7.88 -0.07 16.15
C LEU A 314 6.56 0.67 15.94
N MET A 315 6.33 1.75 16.69
CA MET A 315 5.12 2.58 16.61
C MET A 315 4.85 3.16 15.22
N ARG A 316 5.92 3.39 14.44
CA ARG A 316 5.89 4.03 13.12
C ARG A 316 6.03 3.06 11.94
N LEU A 317 5.84 1.75 12.14
CA LEU A 317 6.31 0.72 11.20
C LEU A 317 5.39 0.49 9.98
N ALA A 318 4.09 0.76 10.08
CA ALA A 318 3.09 0.55 9.02
C ALA A 318 3.56 0.91 7.59
N PRO A 319 4.19 2.08 7.35
CA PRO A 319 4.68 2.45 6.04
C PRO A 319 5.59 1.41 5.37
N VAL A 320 6.47 0.75 6.13
CA VAL A 320 7.40 -0.28 5.61
C VAL A 320 6.63 -1.50 5.12
N ALA A 321 5.62 -1.93 5.88
CA ALA A 321 4.80 -3.08 5.52
C ALA A 321 3.93 -2.82 4.29
N ILE A 322 3.37 -1.61 4.17
CA ILE A 322 2.55 -1.18 3.03
C ILE A 322 3.39 -1.07 1.76
N TRP A 323 4.53 -0.38 1.82
CA TRP A 323 5.47 -0.32 0.69
C TRP A 323 5.96 -1.72 0.29
N GLY A 324 6.20 -2.57 1.29
CA GLY A 324 6.75 -3.90 1.11
C GLY A 324 5.83 -4.93 0.45
N ILE A 325 4.55 -4.64 0.16
CA ILE A 325 3.63 -5.62 -0.44
C ILE A 325 4.10 -6.14 -1.80
N HIS A 326 4.89 -5.35 -2.53
CA HIS A 326 5.48 -5.70 -3.82
C HIS A 326 6.91 -6.25 -3.72
N GLU A 327 7.49 -6.22 -2.54
CA GLU A 327 8.89 -6.57 -2.31
C GLU A 327 9.06 -8.01 -1.83
N ASP A 328 10.28 -8.52 -2.00
CA ASP A 328 10.68 -9.77 -1.37
C ASP A 328 10.69 -9.62 0.17
N PRO A 329 10.16 -10.59 0.94
CA PRO A 329 10.14 -10.50 2.41
C PRO A 329 11.49 -10.17 3.05
N SER A 330 12.60 -10.64 2.48
CA SER A 330 13.95 -10.33 3.01
C SER A 330 14.33 -8.85 2.85
N ILE A 331 13.84 -8.18 1.79
CA ILE A 331 14.03 -6.75 1.58
C ILE A 331 13.21 -5.97 2.61
N VAL A 332 11.97 -6.39 2.86
CA VAL A 332 11.08 -5.77 3.85
C VAL A 332 11.69 -5.86 5.25
N ALA A 333 12.13 -7.05 5.66
CA ALA A 333 12.81 -7.25 6.94
C ALA A 333 14.07 -6.37 7.06
N ARG A 334 14.88 -6.28 6.01
CA ARG A 334 16.08 -5.42 5.99
C ARG A 334 15.72 -3.94 6.14
N VAL A 335 14.69 -3.46 5.43
CA VAL A 335 14.23 -2.06 5.54
C VAL A 335 13.66 -1.79 6.93
N ALA A 336 12.88 -2.71 7.50
CA ALA A 336 12.34 -2.60 8.85
C ALA A 336 13.44 -2.46 9.92
N ARG A 337 14.52 -3.25 9.80
CA ARG A 337 15.70 -3.11 10.68
C ARG A 337 16.42 -1.79 10.45
N ARG A 338 16.64 -1.39 9.19
CA ARG A 338 17.34 -0.14 8.86
C ARG A 338 16.58 1.11 9.34
N GLN A 339 15.25 1.17 9.16
CA GLN A 339 14.46 2.29 9.68
C GLN A 339 14.51 2.34 11.20
N SER A 340 14.51 1.18 11.87
CA SER A 340 14.65 1.16 13.34
C SER A 340 15.99 1.74 13.75
N ALA A 341 17.08 1.28 13.13
CA ALA A 341 18.45 1.68 13.46
C ALA A 341 18.73 3.19 13.32
N THR A 342 17.89 3.94 12.60
CA THR A 342 17.95 5.40 12.58
C THR A 342 17.82 6.01 13.99
N THR A 343 17.00 5.42 14.87
CA THR A 343 16.76 5.96 16.22
C THR A 343 16.93 4.93 17.33
N HIS A 344 16.66 3.67 17.03
CA HIS A 344 16.67 2.53 17.95
C HIS A 344 17.43 1.36 17.31
N ALA A 345 18.69 1.19 17.68
CA ALA A 345 19.57 0.15 17.15
C ALA A 345 19.76 -1.04 18.11
N ALA A 346 19.06 -1.05 19.25
CA ALA A 346 19.08 -2.18 20.18
C ALA A 346 18.52 -3.44 19.48
N PRO A 347 19.13 -4.63 19.68
CA PRO A 347 18.74 -5.85 18.97
C PRO A 347 17.24 -6.15 19.02
N ALA A 348 16.62 -5.99 20.20
CA ALA A 348 15.18 -6.21 20.37
C ALA A 348 14.32 -5.27 19.52
N CYS A 349 14.71 -4.01 19.31
CA CYS A 349 13.98 -3.07 18.46
C CYS A 349 14.08 -3.47 16.99
N LEU A 350 15.28 -3.87 16.55
CA LEU A 350 15.51 -4.32 15.17
C LEU A 350 14.70 -5.58 14.87
N GLU A 351 14.75 -6.55 15.77
CA GLU A 351 14.04 -7.83 15.65
C GLU A 351 12.52 -7.68 15.74
N ALA A 352 12.03 -6.79 16.62
CA ALA A 352 10.60 -6.49 16.69
C ALA A 352 10.08 -5.86 15.39
N CYS A 353 10.81 -4.88 14.83
CA CYS A 353 10.43 -4.26 13.56
C CYS A 353 10.48 -5.26 12.40
N ASP A 354 11.51 -6.11 12.36
CA ASP A 354 11.63 -7.21 11.40
C ASP A 354 10.38 -8.11 11.45
N ALA A 355 10.12 -8.76 12.59
CA ALA A 355 9.00 -9.66 12.77
C ALA A 355 7.66 -9.00 12.46
N TYR A 356 7.43 -7.80 13.02
CA TYR A 356 6.14 -7.12 12.89
C TYR A 356 5.89 -6.63 11.47
N SER A 357 6.91 -6.20 10.74
CA SER A 357 6.75 -5.79 9.33
C SER A 357 6.26 -6.94 8.44
N LEU A 358 6.73 -8.16 8.70
CA LEU A 358 6.31 -9.35 7.97
C LEU A 358 4.88 -9.77 8.32
N ILE A 359 4.49 -9.66 9.59
CA ILE A 359 3.12 -9.91 10.05
C ILE A 359 2.15 -8.91 9.39
N LEU A 360 2.45 -7.61 9.48
CA LEU A 360 1.63 -6.55 8.88
C LEU A 360 1.50 -6.74 7.36
N ARG A 361 2.61 -7.01 6.67
CA ARG A 361 2.61 -7.26 5.23
C ARG A 361 1.75 -8.46 4.86
N ALA A 362 1.86 -9.56 5.60
CA ALA A 362 1.05 -10.75 5.37
C ALA A 362 -0.45 -10.47 5.56
N ALA A 363 -0.81 -9.74 6.62
CA ALA A 363 -2.18 -9.33 6.89
C ALA A 363 -2.72 -8.43 5.75
N ILE A 364 -1.94 -7.46 5.27
CA ILE A 364 -2.34 -6.60 4.13
C ILE A 364 -2.59 -7.43 2.87
N LEU A 365 -1.76 -8.45 2.61
CA LEU A 365 -1.90 -9.37 1.48
C LEU A 365 -3.03 -10.41 1.66
N GLY A 366 -3.79 -10.34 2.76
CA GLY A 366 -5.00 -11.13 2.98
C GLY A 366 -4.81 -12.36 3.86
N ALA A 367 -3.68 -12.53 4.54
CA ALA A 367 -3.55 -13.54 5.58
C ALA A 367 -4.47 -13.21 6.77
N ASP A 368 -5.00 -14.25 7.41
CA ASP A 368 -5.59 -14.10 8.74
C ASP A 368 -4.50 -13.93 9.81
N PHE A 369 -4.91 -13.68 11.04
CA PHE A 369 -3.98 -13.38 12.14
C PHE A 369 -2.95 -14.50 12.37
N GLU A 370 -3.40 -15.76 12.42
CA GLU A 370 -2.49 -16.91 12.62
C GLU A 370 -1.58 -17.13 11.41
N GLY A 371 -2.10 -17.03 10.18
CA GLY A 371 -1.30 -17.10 8.96
C GLY A 371 -0.23 -16.02 8.89
N ALA A 372 -0.57 -14.79 9.29
CA ALA A 372 0.36 -13.67 9.33
C ALA A 372 1.50 -13.91 10.35
N LEU A 373 1.18 -14.46 11.53
CA LEU A 373 2.19 -14.82 12.54
C LEU A 373 3.20 -15.85 12.02
N THR A 374 2.77 -16.81 11.20
CA THR A 374 3.69 -17.83 10.66
C THR A 374 4.78 -17.25 9.76
N LEU A 375 4.60 -16.03 9.23
CA LEU A 375 5.59 -15.41 8.35
C LEU A 375 6.72 -14.73 9.10
N ALA A 376 6.58 -14.48 10.41
CA ALA A 376 7.66 -13.98 11.27
C ALA A 376 8.59 -15.13 11.72
N HIS A 377 9.38 -15.67 10.79
CA HIS A 377 10.22 -16.86 10.99
C HIS A 377 11.73 -16.57 11.06
N GLY A 378 12.12 -15.33 11.35
CA GLY A 378 13.53 -14.97 11.53
C GLY A 378 14.16 -15.60 12.79
N GLU A 379 15.50 -15.66 12.81
CA GLU A 379 16.27 -16.03 14.01
C GLU A 379 16.29 -14.84 14.99
N TYR A 380 15.24 -14.75 15.82
CA TYR A 380 15.11 -13.69 16.82
C TYR A 380 15.80 -14.04 18.13
N GLY A 381 16.26 -13.02 18.85
CA GLY A 381 16.90 -13.16 20.15
C GLY A 381 15.91 -13.51 21.27
N PRO A 382 16.41 -13.73 22.50
CA PRO A 382 15.61 -14.23 23.62
C PRO A 382 14.50 -13.28 24.09
N VAL A 383 14.51 -12.02 23.66
CA VAL A 383 13.49 -11.03 23.99
C VAL A 383 12.29 -11.14 23.05
N ILE A 384 12.52 -11.30 21.75
CA ILE A 384 11.46 -11.27 20.72
C ILE A 384 10.99 -12.66 20.32
N ALA A 385 11.88 -13.67 20.30
CA ALA A 385 11.52 -15.03 19.91
C ALA A 385 10.36 -15.64 20.73
N PRO A 386 10.26 -15.46 22.07
CA PRO A 386 9.11 -15.97 22.82
C PRO A 386 7.78 -15.34 22.39
N ILE A 387 7.80 -14.05 22.02
CA ILE A 387 6.59 -13.30 21.64
C ILE A 387 6.07 -13.77 20.29
N THR A 388 6.97 -13.94 19.30
CA THR A 388 6.60 -14.49 17.99
C THR A 388 6.18 -15.96 18.07
N ALA A 389 6.72 -16.71 19.04
CA ALA A 389 6.26 -18.05 19.38
C ALA A 389 4.92 -18.08 20.16
N GLY A 390 4.40 -16.92 20.56
CA GLY A 390 3.09 -16.79 21.21
C GLY A 390 3.10 -16.85 22.73
N SER A 391 4.11 -16.31 23.41
CA SER A 391 4.16 -16.20 24.88
C SER A 391 2.94 -15.51 25.51
N TRP A 392 2.23 -14.70 24.73
CA TRP A 392 1.01 -14.01 25.13
C TRP A 392 -0.25 -14.87 25.11
N ARG A 393 -0.23 -16.03 24.45
CA ARG A 393 -1.41 -16.88 24.34
C ARG A 393 -1.86 -17.37 25.72
N GLY A 394 -3.13 -17.18 26.03
CA GLY A 394 -3.72 -17.56 27.30
C GLY A 394 -3.38 -16.63 28.48
N LYS A 395 -2.65 -15.53 28.26
CA LYS A 395 -2.45 -14.50 29.28
C LYS A 395 -3.75 -13.75 29.54
N GLU A 396 -3.97 -13.40 30.80
CA GLU A 396 -5.00 -12.46 31.21
C GLU A 396 -4.48 -11.01 31.16
N ARG A 397 -5.39 -10.04 31.11
CA ARG A 397 -5.06 -8.61 30.99
C ARG A 397 -4.03 -8.12 32.01
N HIS A 398 -4.09 -8.59 33.26
CA HIS A 398 -3.16 -8.17 34.32
C HIS A 398 -1.72 -8.68 34.13
N GLN A 399 -1.51 -9.66 33.24
CA GLN A 399 -0.21 -10.25 32.92
C GLN A 399 0.46 -9.60 31.69
N ILE A 400 -0.26 -8.71 31.01
CA ILE A 400 0.22 -7.96 29.86
C ILE A 400 0.82 -6.64 30.34
N SER A 401 2.04 -6.34 29.93
CA SER A 401 2.70 -5.06 30.21
C SER A 401 2.47 -4.10 29.03
N SER A 402 2.27 -2.82 29.32
CA SER A 402 2.09 -1.75 28.31
C SER A 402 3.04 -0.59 28.57
N SER A 403 4.31 -0.87 28.89
CA SER A 403 5.33 0.18 29.07
C SER A 403 6.07 0.49 27.76
N GLY A 404 6.89 1.54 27.75
CA GLY A 404 7.74 1.90 26.60
C GLY A 404 8.89 0.96 26.23
N PHE A 405 8.84 -0.29 26.69
CA PHE A 405 9.81 -1.32 26.25
C PHE A 405 9.23 -2.04 25.03
N VAL A 406 9.99 -2.11 23.94
CA VAL A 406 9.52 -2.65 22.66
C VAL A 406 8.87 -4.04 22.75
N ALA A 407 9.39 -4.91 23.62
CA ALA A 407 8.85 -6.25 23.80
C ALA A 407 7.47 -6.24 24.48
N HIS A 408 7.25 -5.33 25.44
CA HIS A 408 5.95 -5.16 26.09
C HIS A 408 4.91 -4.68 25.08
N SER A 409 5.21 -3.64 24.29
CA SER A 409 4.27 -3.12 23.30
C SER A 409 3.95 -4.13 22.19
N LEU A 410 4.95 -4.88 21.70
CA LEU A 410 4.72 -5.95 20.72
C LEU A 410 3.84 -7.07 21.30
N GLU A 411 4.14 -7.54 22.51
CA GLU A 411 3.36 -8.59 23.16
C GLU A 411 1.91 -8.14 23.42
N ALA A 412 1.73 -6.91 23.92
CA ALA A 412 0.43 -6.33 24.19
C ALA A 412 -0.40 -6.17 22.91
N ALA A 413 0.20 -5.70 21.81
CA ALA A 413 -0.52 -5.52 20.55
C ALA A 413 -1.01 -6.85 19.97
N LEU A 414 -0.16 -7.89 19.96
CA LEU A 414 -0.58 -9.23 19.52
C LEU A 414 -1.67 -9.80 20.42
N TRP A 415 -1.55 -9.61 21.73
CA TRP A 415 -2.57 -10.06 22.68
C TRP A 415 -3.91 -9.34 22.48
N CYS A 416 -3.91 -8.01 22.27
CA CYS A 416 -5.13 -7.24 22.08
C CYS A 416 -5.87 -7.70 20.82
N VAL A 417 -5.18 -7.81 19.69
CA VAL A 417 -5.78 -8.32 18.44
C VAL A 417 -6.31 -9.74 18.63
N ALA A 418 -5.54 -10.64 19.25
CA ALA A 418 -5.96 -12.01 19.47
C ALA A 418 -7.15 -12.17 20.43
N SER A 419 -7.39 -11.18 21.29
CA SER A 419 -8.45 -11.21 22.32
C SER A 419 -9.74 -10.55 21.86
N THR A 420 -9.80 -10.10 20.61
CA THR A 420 -10.94 -9.35 20.04
C THR A 420 -11.26 -9.86 18.63
N ASP A 421 -12.42 -9.49 18.09
CA ASP A 421 -12.88 -9.93 16.77
C ASP A 421 -13.15 -8.78 15.80
N ASN A 422 -12.87 -7.54 16.20
CA ASN A 422 -13.06 -6.34 15.40
C ASN A 422 -12.03 -5.25 15.74
N PHE A 423 -11.89 -4.28 14.83
CA PHE A 423 -10.92 -3.19 14.95
C PHE A 423 -11.14 -2.35 16.22
N ASP A 424 -12.37 -1.90 16.45
CA ASP A 424 -12.71 -0.96 17.52
C ASP A 424 -12.34 -1.53 18.90
N ASP A 425 -12.75 -2.76 19.17
CA ASP A 425 -12.48 -3.42 20.44
C ASP A 425 -10.98 -3.68 20.62
N ALA A 426 -10.25 -4.02 19.56
CA ALA A 426 -8.80 -4.23 19.63
C ALA A 426 -8.07 -2.96 20.10
N VAL A 427 -8.33 -1.82 19.46
CA VAL A 427 -7.66 -0.56 19.77
C VAL A 427 -8.12 0.04 21.10
N LEU A 428 -9.40 -0.11 21.47
CA LEU A 428 -9.88 0.32 22.78
C LEU A 428 -9.31 -0.55 23.91
N LEU A 429 -9.19 -1.87 23.70
CA LEU A 429 -8.55 -2.76 24.65
C LEU A 429 -7.10 -2.34 24.91
N ALA A 430 -6.36 -2.03 23.83
CA ALA A 430 -4.98 -1.57 23.90
C ALA A 430 -4.85 -0.21 24.62
N ALA A 431 -5.63 0.79 24.22
CA ALA A 431 -5.60 2.12 24.85
C ALA A 431 -5.94 2.05 26.34
N ASN A 432 -6.90 1.20 26.73
CA ASN A 432 -7.29 1.03 28.12
C ASN A 432 -6.28 0.23 28.95
N LEU A 433 -5.17 -0.29 28.39
CA LEU A 433 -4.09 -0.86 29.21
C LEU A 433 -3.34 0.20 30.03
N GLY A 434 -3.40 1.48 29.63
CA GLY A 434 -2.71 2.56 30.33
C GLY A 434 -1.19 2.46 30.20
N ASP A 435 -0.48 3.21 31.04
CA ASP A 435 0.97 3.39 30.99
C ASP A 435 1.39 4.06 29.66
N ASP A 436 1.98 3.32 28.72
CA ASP A 436 2.33 3.77 27.36
C ASP A 436 1.20 3.38 26.39
N ALA A 437 0.07 4.07 26.56
CA ALA A 437 -1.23 3.69 25.99
C ALA A 437 -1.39 4.06 24.52
N ASP A 438 -0.90 5.23 24.12
CA ASP A 438 -0.80 5.69 22.73
C ASP A 438 0.01 4.72 21.89
N THR A 439 1.26 4.40 22.29
CA THR A 439 2.10 3.52 21.49
C THR A 439 1.54 2.11 21.40
N THR A 440 1.03 1.59 22.52
CA THR A 440 0.42 0.26 22.54
C THR A 440 -0.82 0.21 21.63
N ALA A 441 -1.66 1.25 21.64
CA ALA A 441 -2.83 1.35 20.79
C ALA A 441 -2.46 1.59 19.32
N ALA A 442 -1.45 2.40 19.02
CA ALA A 442 -0.96 2.64 17.66
C ALA A 442 -0.42 1.36 17.04
N ILE A 443 0.43 0.61 17.75
CA ILE A 443 0.94 -0.68 17.28
C ILE A 443 -0.22 -1.66 17.07
N THR A 444 -1.15 -1.76 18.01
CA THR A 444 -2.36 -2.59 17.85
C THR A 444 -3.17 -2.17 16.62
N GLY A 445 -3.36 -0.88 16.42
CA GLY A 445 -4.09 -0.29 15.30
C GLY A 445 -3.46 -0.60 13.95
N GLN A 446 -2.13 -0.67 13.86
CA GLN A 446 -1.44 -1.12 12.64
C GLN A 446 -1.91 -2.52 12.23
N LEU A 447 -1.90 -3.48 13.16
CA LEU A 447 -2.25 -4.87 12.85
C LEU A 447 -3.75 -5.09 12.71
N ALA A 448 -4.56 -4.55 13.62
CA ALA A 448 -6.02 -4.59 13.50
C ALA A 448 -6.46 -3.97 12.16
N GLY A 449 -5.89 -2.82 11.80
CA GLY A 449 -6.15 -2.16 10.53
C GLY A 449 -5.72 -2.99 9.31
N ALA A 450 -4.56 -3.64 9.37
CA ALA A 450 -4.09 -4.55 8.32
C ALA A 450 -4.96 -5.82 8.17
N LEU A 451 -5.63 -6.25 9.24
CA LEU A 451 -6.48 -7.45 9.25
C LEU A 451 -7.93 -7.18 8.87
N TYR A 452 -8.50 -6.08 9.35
CA TYR A 452 -9.91 -5.76 9.20
C TYR A 452 -10.18 -4.73 8.10
N GLY A 453 -9.18 -3.94 7.71
CA GLY A 453 -9.29 -2.92 6.67
C GLY A 453 -9.85 -1.57 7.15
N ALA A 454 -9.59 -0.50 6.40
CA ALA A 454 -10.05 0.85 6.73
C ALA A 454 -11.58 0.93 6.79
N SER A 455 -12.28 0.15 5.97
CA SER A 455 -13.73 0.05 5.96
C SER A 455 -14.35 -0.45 7.28
N SER A 456 -13.55 -1.10 8.15
CA SER A 456 -13.98 -1.60 9.46
C SER A 456 -13.86 -0.57 10.59
N ILE A 457 -13.08 0.49 10.40
CA ILE A 457 -12.82 1.50 11.44
C ILE A 457 -14.08 2.34 11.65
N ARG A 458 -14.47 2.55 12.92
CA ARG A 458 -15.62 3.39 13.28
C ARG A 458 -15.60 4.74 12.55
N LYS A 459 -16.65 5.00 11.78
CA LYS A 459 -16.79 6.23 10.99
C LYS A 459 -16.64 7.50 11.83
N SER A 460 -17.18 7.52 13.05
CA SER A 460 -17.09 8.69 13.94
C SER A 460 -15.67 8.99 14.42
N TRP A 461 -14.76 8.01 14.43
CA TRP A 461 -13.34 8.25 14.71
C TRP A 461 -12.64 8.83 13.49
N LEU A 462 -12.90 8.26 12.31
CA LEU A 462 -12.36 8.77 11.06
C LEU A 462 -12.81 10.21 10.76
N GLU A 463 -14.03 10.59 11.15
CA GLU A 463 -14.54 11.96 11.00
C GLU A 463 -13.82 12.97 11.91
N LYS A 464 -13.30 12.53 13.07
CA LYS A 464 -12.52 13.37 14.01
C LYS A 464 -11.02 13.39 13.68
N LEU A 465 -10.50 12.31 13.10
CA LEU A 465 -9.07 12.09 12.91
C LEU A 465 -8.41 13.19 12.07
N ALA A 466 -7.43 13.86 12.66
CA ALA A 466 -6.67 14.89 11.98
C ALA A 466 -5.93 14.32 10.76
N TRP A 467 -5.99 15.05 9.65
CA TRP A 467 -5.32 14.71 8.39
C TRP A 467 -5.71 13.36 7.78
N ARG A 468 -6.89 12.80 8.11
CA ARG A 468 -7.39 11.54 7.54
C ARG A 468 -7.12 11.40 6.03
N GLY A 469 -7.52 12.37 5.21
CA GLY A 469 -7.35 12.30 3.76
C GLY A 469 -5.88 12.25 3.32
N LYS A 470 -4.97 12.93 4.05
CA LYS A 470 -3.53 12.84 3.80
C LYS A 470 -3.01 11.44 4.13
N ILE A 471 -3.45 10.87 5.26
CA ILE A 471 -3.09 9.52 5.70
C ILE A 471 -3.58 8.46 4.69
N GLU A 472 -4.84 8.55 4.25
CA GLU A 472 -5.44 7.66 3.24
C GLU A 472 -4.66 7.69 1.92
N ASN A 473 -4.36 8.89 1.42
CA ASN A 473 -3.60 9.05 0.17
C ASN A 473 -2.18 8.50 0.30
N LEU A 474 -1.50 8.78 1.42
CA LEU A 474 -0.14 8.33 1.62
C LEU A 474 -0.04 6.80 1.72
N ALA A 475 -1.00 6.15 2.37
CA ALA A 475 -1.09 4.68 2.40
C ALA A 475 -1.29 4.11 0.98
N ARG A 476 -2.14 4.76 0.17
CA ARG A 476 -2.36 4.36 -1.23
C ARG A 476 -1.11 4.55 -2.08
N ASP A 477 -0.41 5.67 -1.94
CA ASP A 477 0.81 5.96 -2.70
C ASP A 477 1.94 4.98 -2.33
N LEU A 478 2.01 4.51 -1.08
CA LEU A 478 2.92 3.43 -0.70
C LEU A 478 2.51 2.09 -1.32
N ALA A 479 1.22 1.75 -1.32
CA ALA A 479 0.72 0.49 -1.85
C ALA A 479 0.78 0.43 -3.39
N PHE A 480 0.52 1.54 -4.07
CA PHE A 480 0.45 1.65 -5.52
C PHE A 480 1.22 2.89 -6.00
N PRO A 481 2.55 2.89 -5.87
CA PRO A 481 3.36 4.06 -6.16
C PRO A 481 3.22 4.49 -7.61
N GLN A 482 3.43 5.79 -7.85
CA GLN A 482 3.44 6.41 -9.16
C GLN A 482 4.85 6.90 -9.44
N MET A 483 5.38 6.63 -10.65
CA MET A 483 6.65 7.24 -11.07
C MET A 483 6.38 8.60 -11.70
N THR A 484 7.07 9.63 -11.21
CA THR A 484 7.03 10.95 -11.85
C THR A 484 7.58 10.83 -13.25
N VAL A 485 6.72 11.03 -14.25
CA VAL A 485 7.13 11.10 -15.64
C VAL A 485 7.78 12.46 -15.82
N GLN A 486 9.09 12.51 -16.08
CA GLN A 486 9.75 13.75 -16.48
C GLN A 486 9.09 14.21 -17.79
N ALA A 487 8.56 15.44 -17.77
CA ALA A 487 7.90 16.07 -18.91
C ALA A 487 8.86 16.36 -20.06
#